data_AF-A0AAP5IBJ7-F1
#
_entry.id   AF-A0AAP5IBJ7-F1
#
_cell.length_a   1.000
_cell.length_b   1.000
_cell.length_c   1.000
_cell.angle_alpha   90.00
_cell.angle_beta   90.00
_cell.angle_gamma   90.00
#
_symmetry.space_group_name_H-M   'P 1'
#
loop_
_entity.id
_entity.type
_entity.pdbx_description
1 polymer ?
#
loop_
_entity_poly.entity_id
_entity_poly.type
_entity_poly.pdbx_seq_one_letter_code
_entity_poly.pdbx_strand_id
1 'polypeptide(L)'
;MSLSISSMFDANFYRAANRDLAGLNNTQALLHFQLYGLNEGRAFSPFIDLSFYRASNSDLAKYNNSQLLNHLETYGVAEGRKFSPFVDLNFYHTHYNDLLGLNNEQLFNHLENYGIAEGRQFSPLIDLKYYSKVNADLANYNNQQALVHLELYGLPEGREFSQFFSVNYYKSSNPDLVAAKLTNIQLLEHFELYGLPEGRKSYPGKNTYQAQNGELVSGILPTPSADLSYFGGKTIANLNFFNLYFGGSQSWNTSDIQNIDSSLSEAMSDVRLNSIISQYFPGQSVTSNFLGSRIVEGSLPNTVNKNYIESLFTDYAKNGAFNGYDLASTVFDILLPKSTILTDGTTQSTDGLGGYHGSVHFQGQDGTQKTVYYAIGVYSQTYSYLGVTYSNGIPAFNEPWKSVVATAYHELNEARTDPDVEDAIRNNNNTKFLGWYSIQGGEVGDYPITEAYSYNSVFREVRLINGHGTVPIQVLYSNVIHGPEDPTTILLS
;
A
#
# COMPACT_ATOMS: atom_id res chain seq x y z
N MET A 1 3.71 18.96 26.98
CA MET A 1 3.04 20.28 27.02
C MET A 1 2.01 20.23 25.93
N SER A 2 0.76 20.60 26.20
CA SER A 2 -0.25 20.73 25.14
C SER A 2 0.24 21.78 24.13
N LEU A 3 0.05 21.51 22.84
CA LEU A 3 0.34 22.50 21.80
C LEU A 3 -0.48 23.76 22.04
N SER A 4 0.08 24.90 21.68
CA SER A 4 -0.58 26.20 21.80
C SER A 4 -0.28 27.06 20.58
N ILE A 5 -1.10 28.07 20.32
CA ILE A 5 -0.80 29.07 19.29
C ILE A 5 0.62 29.68 19.45
N SER A 6 1.13 29.79 20.69
CA SER A 6 2.48 30.27 20.97
C SER A 6 3.60 29.29 20.60
N SER A 7 3.33 27.98 20.54
CA SER A 7 4.30 26.98 20.05
C SER A 7 4.16 26.71 18.55
N MET A 8 3.09 27.17 17.91
CA MET A 8 2.87 26.98 16.48
C MET A 8 3.24 28.22 15.65
N PHE A 9 3.37 29.38 16.28
CA PHE A 9 3.69 30.66 15.62
C PHE A 9 5.18 30.99 15.66
N ASP A 10 5.80 31.14 14.50
CA ASP A 10 7.17 31.63 14.36
C ASP A 10 7.17 33.10 13.90
N ALA A 11 7.52 34.01 14.80
CA ALA A 11 7.55 35.44 14.51
C ALA A 11 8.59 35.83 13.44
N ASN A 12 9.73 35.14 13.39
CA ASN A 12 10.77 35.40 12.40
C ASN A 12 10.31 34.96 11.01
N PHE A 13 9.76 33.75 10.91
CA PHE A 13 9.17 33.23 9.69
C PHE A 13 8.00 34.11 9.23
N TYR A 14 7.08 34.45 10.12
CA TYR A 14 5.91 35.28 9.79
C TYR A 14 6.32 36.61 9.16
N ARG A 15 7.34 37.29 9.68
CA ARG A 15 7.86 38.54 9.07
C ARG A 15 8.59 38.30 7.76
N ALA A 16 9.30 37.18 7.63
CA ALA A 16 10.01 36.84 6.39
C ALA A 16 9.02 36.51 5.25
N ALA A 17 7.95 35.77 5.54
CA ALA A 17 6.89 35.42 4.62
C ALA A 17 6.01 36.63 4.25
N ASN A 18 5.82 37.57 5.19
CA ASN A 18 4.96 38.73 5.05
C ASN A 18 5.77 40.03 5.06
N ARG A 19 6.30 40.40 3.88
CA ARG A 19 7.26 41.52 3.72
C ARG A 19 6.77 42.86 4.26
N ASP A 20 5.46 43.11 4.25
CA ASP A 20 4.84 44.32 4.83
C ASP A 20 5.00 44.41 6.36
N LEU A 21 5.38 43.32 7.03
CA LEU A 21 5.49 43.20 8.47
C LEU A 21 6.95 43.16 8.97
N ALA A 22 7.94 43.33 8.07
CA ALA A 22 9.37 43.16 8.39
C ALA A 22 9.87 44.01 9.57
N GLY A 23 9.24 45.17 9.83
CA GLY A 23 9.60 46.09 10.91
C GLY A 23 8.96 45.80 12.27
N LEU A 24 8.05 44.82 12.38
CA LEU A 24 7.40 44.50 13.65
C LEU A 24 8.33 43.73 14.60
N ASN A 25 8.23 43.99 15.90
CA ASN A 25 8.84 43.11 16.91
C ASN A 25 7.99 41.83 17.12
N ASN A 26 8.49 40.86 17.89
CA ASN A 26 7.79 39.57 18.08
C ASN A 26 6.38 39.72 18.66
N THR A 27 6.19 40.60 19.65
CA THR A 27 4.87 40.85 20.25
C THR A 27 3.91 41.49 19.25
N GLN A 28 4.38 42.45 18.45
CA GLN A 28 3.59 43.08 17.40
C GLN A 28 3.24 42.10 16.28
N ALA A 29 4.17 41.22 15.89
CA ALA A 29 3.96 40.20 14.88
C ALA A 29 2.88 39.18 15.33
N LEU A 30 2.96 38.69 16.57
CA LEU A 30 1.95 37.80 17.14
C LEU A 30 0.59 38.48 17.23
N LEU A 31 0.54 39.74 17.70
CA LEU A 31 -0.71 40.50 17.75
C LEU A 31 -1.32 40.70 16.36
N HIS A 32 -0.49 41.01 15.35
CA HIS A 32 -0.95 41.14 13.97
C HIS A 32 -1.49 39.82 13.43
N PHE A 33 -0.83 38.70 13.70
CA PHE A 33 -1.33 37.37 13.32
C PHE A 33 -2.68 37.06 13.95
N GLN A 34 -2.84 37.30 15.25
CA GLN A 34 -4.09 37.03 15.97
C GLN A 34 -5.25 37.92 15.49
N LEU A 35 -4.99 39.20 15.19
CA LEU A 35 -6.04 40.15 14.78
C LEU A 35 -6.39 40.03 13.30
N TYR A 36 -5.42 39.75 12.43
CA TYR A 36 -5.56 39.85 10.98
C TYR A 36 -5.02 38.60 10.27
N GLY A 37 -3.75 38.25 10.51
CA GLY A 37 -3.03 37.26 9.70
C GLY A 37 -3.67 35.88 9.64
N LEU A 38 -4.25 35.39 10.74
CA LEU A 38 -4.93 34.09 10.78
C LEU A 38 -6.14 34.07 9.84
N ASN A 39 -7.00 35.08 9.92
CA ASN A 39 -8.18 35.18 9.05
C ASN A 39 -7.79 35.44 7.59
N GLU A 40 -6.71 36.18 7.36
CA GLU A 40 -6.15 36.43 6.02
C GLU A 40 -5.45 35.19 5.42
N GLY A 41 -5.17 34.16 6.22
CA GLY A 41 -4.46 32.96 5.77
C GLY A 41 -2.97 33.18 5.53
N ARG A 42 -2.36 34.14 6.23
CA ARG A 42 -0.94 34.44 6.11
C ARG A 42 -0.10 33.30 6.68
N ALA A 43 0.91 32.86 5.93
CA ALA A 43 1.88 31.86 6.38
C ALA A 43 2.60 32.35 7.64
N PHE A 44 2.61 31.54 8.70
CA PHE A 44 3.01 31.93 10.05
C PHE A 44 3.95 30.96 10.76
N SER A 45 4.19 29.80 10.13
CA SER A 45 5.04 28.73 10.65
C SER A 45 5.69 28.02 9.49
N PRO A 46 6.97 27.63 9.58
CA PRO A 46 7.59 26.78 8.57
C PRO A 46 7.12 25.31 8.63
N PHE A 47 6.30 24.96 9.61
CA PHE A 47 5.84 23.59 9.85
C PHE A 47 4.36 23.39 9.56
N ILE A 48 3.58 24.46 9.39
CA ILE A 48 2.12 24.41 9.34
C ILE A 48 1.59 25.19 8.15
N ASP A 49 0.79 24.51 7.34
CA ASP A 49 -0.01 25.13 6.28
C ASP A 49 -1.50 24.80 6.51
N LEU A 50 -2.29 25.81 6.90
CA LEU A 50 -3.72 25.61 7.15
C LEU A 50 -4.52 25.37 5.87
N SER A 51 -4.05 25.84 4.72
CA SER A 51 -4.70 25.58 3.43
C SER A 51 -4.52 24.11 3.04
N PHE A 52 -3.29 23.60 3.17
CA PHE A 52 -3.00 22.18 3.00
C PHE A 52 -3.75 21.34 4.03
N TYR A 53 -3.75 21.72 5.31
CA TYR A 53 -4.49 21.01 6.36
C TYR A 53 -5.98 20.88 6.03
N ARG A 54 -6.60 21.93 5.49
CA ARG A 54 -7.99 21.88 5.00
C ARG A 54 -8.15 20.94 3.80
N ALA A 55 -7.23 20.98 2.83
CA ALA A 55 -7.31 20.19 1.61
C ALA A 55 -7.10 18.68 1.87
N SER A 56 -6.16 18.35 2.75
CA SER A 56 -5.79 16.97 3.09
C SER A 56 -6.79 16.28 4.03
N ASN A 57 -7.71 17.03 4.65
CA ASN A 57 -8.67 16.52 5.64
C ASN A 57 -10.09 16.92 5.23
N SER A 58 -10.76 16.06 4.46
CA SER A 58 -12.05 16.35 3.81
C SER A 58 -13.18 16.75 4.78
N ASP A 59 -13.15 16.24 6.01
CA ASP A 59 -14.09 16.61 7.09
C ASP A 59 -13.95 18.08 7.52
N LEU A 60 -12.77 18.69 7.30
CA LEU A 60 -12.45 20.07 7.64
C LEU A 60 -12.70 21.06 6.49
N ALA A 61 -13.18 20.60 5.34
CA ALA A 61 -13.32 21.42 4.13
C ALA A 61 -14.13 22.71 4.32
N LYS A 62 -15.06 22.73 5.30
CA LYS A 62 -15.92 23.89 5.61
C LYS A 62 -15.38 24.78 6.74
N TYR A 63 -14.24 24.43 7.35
CA TYR A 63 -13.69 25.18 8.48
C TYR A 63 -12.96 26.43 7.99
N ASN A 64 -13.23 27.56 8.67
CA ASN A 64 -12.42 28.77 8.52
C ASN A 64 -11.04 28.61 9.20
N ASN A 65 -10.11 29.53 8.96
CA ASN A 65 -8.73 29.40 9.44
C ASN A 65 -8.63 29.33 10.98
N SER A 66 -9.48 30.06 11.70
CA SER A 66 -9.53 30.00 13.17
C SER A 66 -10.02 28.64 13.68
N GLN A 67 -11.04 28.06 13.02
CA GLN A 67 -11.52 26.71 13.33
C GLN A 67 -10.47 25.64 12.99
N LEU A 68 -9.75 25.79 11.89
CA LEU A 68 -8.67 24.88 11.49
C LEU A 68 -7.51 24.91 12.48
N LEU A 69 -7.04 26.10 12.87
CA LEU A 69 -5.97 26.22 13.86
C LEU A 69 -6.38 25.61 15.20
N ASN A 70 -7.58 25.93 15.68
CA ASN A 70 -8.11 25.35 16.92
C ASN A 70 -8.22 23.82 16.84
N HIS A 71 -8.69 23.29 15.71
CA HIS A 71 -8.76 21.84 15.51
C HIS A 71 -7.36 21.21 15.46
N LEU A 72 -6.42 21.83 14.75
CA LEU A 72 -5.05 21.33 14.64
C LEU A 72 -4.38 21.24 16.02
N GLU A 73 -4.56 22.30 16.83
CA GLU A 73 -4.07 22.39 18.21
C GLU A 73 -4.71 21.36 19.14
N THR A 74 -6.03 21.16 19.03
CA THR A 74 -6.77 20.31 19.98
C THR A 74 -6.72 18.83 19.61
N TYR A 75 -6.70 18.52 18.30
CA TYR A 75 -6.88 17.15 17.79
C TYR A 75 -5.90 16.82 16.68
N GLY A 76 -5.69 17.72 15.72
CA GLY A 76 -5.06 17.37 14.44
C GLY A 76 -3.65 16.81 14.57
N VAL A 77 -2.80 17.43 15.39
CA VAL A 77 -1.45 16.90 15.64
C VAL A 77 -1.54 15.58 16.42
N ALA A 78 -2.31 15.52 17.50
CA ALA A 78 -2.46 14.30 18.30
C ALA A 78 -2.95 13.10 17.48
N GLU A 79 -3.87 13.34 16.54
CA GLU A 79 -4.42 12.34 15.60
C GLU A 79 -3.45 11.98 14.46
N GLY A 80 -2.33 12.69 14.29
CA GLY A 80 -1.36 12.44 13.22
C GLY A 80 -1.86 12.88 11.84
N ARG A 81 -2.76 13.87 11.77
CA ARG A 81 -3.30 14.39 10.51
C ARG A 81 -2.22 15.10 9.69
N LYS A 82 -2.32 15.03 8.36
CA LYS A 82 -1.44 15.78 7.45
C LYS A 82 -1.77 17.28 7.50
N PHE A 83 -0.84 18.12 7.95
CA PHE A 83 -1.02 19.58 8.12
C PHE A 83 0.05 20.44 7.44
N SER A 84 1.01 19.83 6.75
CA SER A 84 2.02 20.53 5.95
C SER A 84 2.51 19.63 4.81
N PRO A 85 2.77 20.18 3.62
CA PRO A 85 3.40 19.43 2.53
C PRO A 85 4.90 19.17 2.76
N PHE A 86 5.47 19.76 3.81
CA PHE A 86 6.89 19.59 4.16
C PHE A 86 7.12 18.64 5.33
N VAL A 87 6.13 18.47 6.21
CA VAL A 87 6.26 17.73 7.46
C VAL A 87 5.40 16.48 7.43
N ASP A 88 6.04 15.33 7.58
CA ASP A 88 5.39 14.05 7.80
C ASP A 88 5.83 13.50 9.17
N LEU A 89 4.99 13.69 10.19
CA LEU A 89 5.30 13.22 11.54
C LEU A 89 5.33 11.70 11.65
N ASN A 90 4.58 10.98 10.81
CA ASN A 90 4.61 9.52 10.80
C ASN A 90 5.94 9.03 10.24
N PHE A 91 6.40 9.60 9.11
CA PHE A 91 7.75 9.36 8.60
C PHE A 91 8.80 9.70 9.65
N TYR A 92 8.69 10.87 10.29
CA TYR A 92 9.67 11.29 11.29
C TYR A 92 9.73 10.35 12.50
N HIS A 93 8.58 9.82 12.93
CA HIS A 93 8.46 8.85 14.02
C HIS A 93 9.15 7.53 13.71
N THR A 94 8.85 6.94 12.56
CA THR A 94 9.32 5.60 12.20
C THR A 94 10.75 5.60 11.68
N HIS A 95 11.20 6.71 11.07
CA HIS A 95 12.54 6.82 10.52
C HIS A 95 13.65 6.85 11.58
N TYR A 96 13.31 7.09 12.86
CA TYR A 96 14.27 7.19 13.95
C TYR A 96 13.86 6.37 15.18
N ASN A 97 14.63 5.31 15.45
CA ASN A 97 14.37 4.37 16.56
C ASN A 97 14.23 5.05 17.93
N ASP A 98 14.97 6.13 18.19
CA ASP A 98 14.91 6.87 19.46
C ASP A 98 13.60 7.65 19.65
N LEU A 99 12.80 7.80 18.59
CA LEU A 99 11.52 8.51 18.61
C LEU A 99 10.31 7.59 18.77
N LEU A 100 10.47 6.25 18.63
CA LEU A 100 9.37 5.28 18.62
C LEU A 100 8.45 5.33 19.85
N GLY A 101 8.97 5.78 21.00
CA GLY A 101 8.20 5.93 22.25
C GLY A 101 7.45 7.27 22.40
N LEU A 102 7.57 8.20 21.45
CA LEU A 102 6.95 9.51 21.51
C LEU A 102 5.56 9.50 20.85
N ASN A 103 4.62 10.27 21.41
CA ASN A 103 3.36 10.57 20.73
C ASN A 103 3.51 11.71 19.72
N ASN A 104 2.50 11.94 18.87
CA ASN A 104 2.56 12.93 17.79
C ASN A 104 2.85 14.37 18.26
N GLU A 105 2.31 14.79 19.41
CA GLU A 105 2.62 16.12 19.96
C GLU A 105 4.08 16.20 20.42
N GLN A 106 4.60 15.15 21.05
CA GLN A 106 6.00 15.05 21.44
C GLN A 106 6.93 15.01 20.22
N LEU A 107 6.53 14.32 19.14
CA LEU A 107 7.26 14.27 17.87
C LEU A 107 7.33 15.64 17.21
N PHE A 108 6.20 16.36 17.15
CA PHE A 108 6.17 17.73 16.63
C PHE A 108 7.11 18.65 17.44
N ASN A 109 6.99 18.62 18.78
CA ASN A 109 7.86 19.38 19.66
C ASN A 109 9.34 18.97 19.50
N HIS A 110 9.62 17.68 19.31
CA HIS A 110 10.99 17.20 19.09
C HIS A 110 11.55 17.70 17.76
N LEU A 111 10.76 17.65 16.68
CA LEU A 111 11.15 18.15 15.37
C LEU A 111 11.52 19.63 15.44
N GLU A 112 10.65 20.44 16.05
CA GLU A 112 10.83 21.89 16.19
C GLU A 112 12.07 22.24 17.03
N ASN A 113 12.26 21.57 18.17
CA ASN A 113 13.31 21.93 19.13
C ASN A 113 14.68 21.29 18.83
N TYR A 114 14.70 20.14 18.16
CA TYR A 114 15.92 19.34 17.97
C TYR A 114 16.07 18.82 16.54
N GLY A 115 15.02 18.21 15.98
CA GLY A 115 15.09 17.48 14.72
C GLY A 115 15.67 18.26 13.55
N ILE A 116 15.19 19.50 13.34
CA ILE A 116 15.72 20.37 12.30
C ILE A 116 17.19 20.71 12.56
N ALA A 117 17.52 21.14 13.78
CA ALA A 117 18.90 21.51 14.13
C ALA A 117 19.89 20.35 13.91
N GLU A 118 19.48 19.12 14.23
CA GLU A 118 20.24 17.88 14.01
C GLU A 118 20.34 17.47 12.53
N GLY A 119 19.52 18.07 11.66
CA GLY A 119 19.47 17.73 10.24
C GLY A 119 18.86 16.35 10.00
N ARG A 120 17.90 15.97 10.84
CA ARG A 120 17.10 14.78 10.65
C ARG A 120 16.13 14.98 9.48
N GLN A 121 15.90 13.94 8.71
CA GLN A 121 14.89 13.92 7.65
C GLN A 121 13.52 13.73 8.29
N PHE A 122 12.55 14.56 7.93
CA PHE A 122 11.20 14.58 8.55
C PHE A 122 10.08 14.50 7.51
N SER A 123 10.44 14.20 6.27
CA SER A 123 9.53 13.88 5.18
C SER A 123 10.28 13.08 4.13
N PRO A 124 9.61 12.15 3.43
CA PRO A 124 10.21 11.45 2.30
C PRO A 124 10.59 12.38 1.13
N LEU A 125 9.90 13.52 1.00
CA LEU A 125 10.12 14.46 -0.10
C LEU A 125 11.16 15.53 0.22
N ILE A 126 11.38 15.84 1.50
CA ILE A 126 12.23 16.94 1.93
C ILE A 126 13.51 16.41 2.57
N ASP A 127 14.63 16.59 1.86
CA ASP A 127 15.98 16.37 2.41
C ASP A 127 16.75 17.70 2.40
N LEU A 128 16.86 18.34 3.57
CA LEU A 128 17.56 19.62 3.73
C LEU A 128 19.06 19.52 3.46
N LYS A 129 19.67 18.33 3.69
CA LYS A 129 21.08 18.09 3.38
C LYS A 129 21.28 18.01 1.88
N TYR A 130 20.40 17.29 1.18
CA TYR A 130 20.38 17.28 -0.28
C TYR A 130 20.15 18.69 -0.84
N TYR A 131 19.11 19.40 -0.37
CA TYR A 131 18.79 20.75 -0.80
C TYR A 131 19.98 21.70 -0.68
N SER A 132 20.65 21.70 0.48
CA SER A 132 21.84 22.54 0.71
C SER A 132 23.03 22.10 -0.13
N LYS A 133 23.18 20.80 -0.40
CA LYS A 133 24.26 20.25 -1.22
C LYS A 133 24.12 20.60 -2.70
N VAL A 134 22.91 20.56 -3.25
CA VAL A 134 22.68 20.82 -4.68
C VAL A 134 22.56 22.31 -5.00
N ASN A 135 22.27 23.16 -4.01
CA ASN A 135 22.22 24.61 -4.14
C ASN A 135 23.42 25.25 -3.43
N ALA A 136 24.51 25.46 -4.17
CA ALA A 136 25.81 25.84 -3.61
C ALA A 136 25.81 27.18 -2.83
N ASP A 137 24.88 28.09 -3.12
CA ASP A 137 24.69 29.34 -2.37
C ASP A 137 24.19 29.12 -0.94
N LEU A 138 23.67 27.93 -0.63
CA LEU A 138 23.17 27.54 0.69
C LEU A 138 24.22 26.81 1.54
N ALA A 139 25.46 26.64 1.06
CA ALA A 139 26.48 25.83 1.73
C ALA A 139 26.79 26.25 3.18
N ASN A 140 26.52 27.52 3.54
CA ASN A 140 26.72 28.06 4.89
C ASN A 140 25.44 28.20 5.70
N TYR A 141 24.29 27.76 5.17
CA TYR A 141 23.02 27.83 5.89
C TYR A 141 22.99 26.70 6.92
N ASN A 142 22.50 27.01 8.13
CA ASN A 142 22.08 25.94 9.03
C ASN A 142 20.74 25.35 8.55
N ASN A 143 20.35 24.21 9.12
CA ASN A 143 19.14 23.49 8.68
C ASN A 143 17.85 24.32 8.83
N GLN A 144 17.74 25.17 9.87
CA GLN A 144 16.59 26.05 10.05
C GLN A 144 16.52 27.10 8.93
N GLN A 145 17.66 27.71 8.59
CA GLN A 145 17.76 28.64 7.47
C GLN A 145 17.47 27.94 6.14
N ALA A 146 17.92 26.70 5.96
CA ALA A 146 17.66 25.92 4.75
C ALA A 146 16.16 25.61 4.59
N LEU A 147 15.46 25.23 5.67
CA LEU A 147 14.01 25.00 5.66
C LEU A 147 13.25 26.28 5.28
N VAL A 148 13.51 27.38 5.98
CA VAL A 148 12.87 28.68 5.69
C VAL A 148 13.18 29.15 4.28
N HIS A 149 14.41 28.94 3.81
CA HIS A 149 14.79 29.29 2.44
C HIS A 149 14.08 28.41 1.40
N LEU A 150 13.96 27.11 1.65
CA LEU A 150 13.23 26.19 0.77
C LEU A 150 11.80 26.65 0.58
N GLU A 151 11.09 26.96 1.67
CA GLU A 151 9.68 27.33 1.61
C GLU A 151 9.45 28.70 0.97
N LEU A 152 10.23 29.71 1.35
CA LEU A 152 9.99 31.09 0.91
C LEU A 152 10.60 31.42 -0.46
N TYR A 153 11.63 30.69 -0.88
CA TYR A 153 12.39 30.98 -2.10
C TYR A 153 12.60 29.74 -2.96
N GLY A 154 13.13 28.66 -2.39
CA GLY A 154 13.54 27.46 -3.15
C GLY A 154 12.42 26.83 -3.98
N LEU A 155 11.34 26.43 -3.31
CA LEU A 155 10.18 25.83 -3.95
C LEU A 155 9.48 26.81 -4.90
N PRO A 156 9.22 28.08 -4.52
CA PRO A 156 8.73 29.11 -5.46
C PRO A 156 9.62 29.33 -6.70
N GLU A 157 10.95 29.24 -6.57
CA GLU A 157 11.91 29.34 -7.68
C GLU A 157 12.00 28.04 -8.50
N GLY A 158 11.50 26.92 -7.98
CA GLY A 158 11.61 25.61 -8.62
C GLY A 158 13.00 25.00 -8.51
N ARG A 159 13.75 25.33 -7.44
CA ARG A 159 15.05 24.73 -7.14
C ARG A 159 14.91 23.25 -6.83
N GLU A 160 15.95 22.48 -7.12
CA GLU A 160 16.00 21.05 -6.76
C GLU A 160 16.20 20.91 -5.24
N PHE A 161 15.30 20.19 -4.57
CA PHE A 161 15.33 19.95 -3.12
C PHE A 161 15.05 18.50 -2.72
N SER A 162 14.69 17.67 -3.69
CA SER A 162 14.36 16.26 -3.51
C SER A 162 15.04 15.43 -4.59
N GLN A 163 15.32 14.17 -4.28
CA GLN A 163 15.71 13.17 -5.28
C GLN A 163 14.50 12.47 -5.91
N PHE A 164 13.29 12.77 -5.42
CA PHE A 164 12.04 12.11 -5.78
C PHE A 164 11.01 13.06 -6.41
N PHE A 165 11.22 14.37 -6.28
CA PHE A 165 10.36 15.40 -6.84
C PHE A 165 11.17 16.58 -7.36
N SER A 166 11.03 16.85 -8.66
CA SER A 166 11.52 18.06 -9.30
C SER A 166 10.32 18.84 -9.81
N VAL A 167 10.14 20.06 -9.31
CA VAL A 167 9.05 20.97 -9.72
C VAL A 167 9.02 21.11 -11.23
N ASN A 168 10.18 21.37 -11.84
CA ASN A 168 10.30 21.62 -13.28
C ASN A 168 9.92 20.37 -14.08
N TYR A 169 10.38 19.20 -13.64
CA TYR A 169 10.08 17.95 -14.31
C TYR A 169 8.60 17.56 -14.16
N TYR A 170 8.07 17.61 -12.93
CA TYR A 170 6.66 17.30 -12.64
C TYR A 170 5.72 18.21 -13.42
N LYS A 171 6.02 19.52 -13.47
CA LYS A 171 5.27 20.48 -14.29
C LYS A 171 5.33 20.15 -15.78
N SER A 172 6.51 19.80 -16.31
CA SER A 172 6.67 19.47 -17.73
C SER A 172 6.02 18.14 -18.13
N SER A 173 5.92 17.19 -17.19
CA SER A 173 5.37 15.85 -17.41
C SER A 173 3.86 15.78 -17.25
N ASN A 174 3.24 16.82 -16.68
CA ASN A 174 1.81 16.86 -16.35
C ASN A 174 1.14 18.14 -16.91
N PRO A 175 0.81 18.17 -18.22
CA PRO A 175 0.30 19.37 -18.90
C PRO A 175 -1.04 19.88 -18.36
N ASP A 176 -1.85 19.02 -17.74
CA ASP A 176 -3.10 19.37 -17.07
C ASP A 176 -2.86 20.33 -15.89
N LEU A 177 -1.78 20.14 -15.13
CA LEU A 177 -1.43 21.01 -14.00
C LEU A 177 -0.93 22.38 -14.48
N VAL A 178 -0.28 22.42 -15.65
CA VAL A 178 0.10 23.66 -16.32
C VAL A 178 -1.14 24.42 -16.79
N ALA A 179 -2.11 23.72 -17.36
CA ALA A 179 -3.39 24.32 -17.78
C ALA A 179 -4.18 24.86 -16.57
N ALA A 180 -4.12 24.17 -15.43
CA ALA A 180 -4.68 24.61 -14.15
C ALA A 180 -3.92 25.78 -13.50
N LYS A 181 -2.75 26.16 -14.03
CA LYS A 181 -1.89 27.26 -13.53
C LYS A 181 -1.50 27.11 -12.05
N LEU A 182 -1.26 25.88 -11.60
CA LEU A 182 -0.83 25.63 -10.23
C LEU A 182 0.53 26.31 -9.95
N THR A 183 0.65 26.87 -8.75
CA THR A 183 1.93 27.37 -8.23
C THR A 183 2.86 26.18 -7.92
N ASN A 184 4.15 26.44 -7.73
CA ASN A 184 5.10 25.38 -7.40
C ASN A 184 4.78 24.69 -6.05
N ILE A 185 4.24 25.44 -5.08
CA ILE A 185 3.74 24.87 -3.82
C ILE A 185 2.56 23.95 -4.11
N GLN A 186 1.56 24.42 -4.85
CA GLN A 186 0.41 23.61 -5.24
C GLN A 186 0.78 22.38 -6.07
N LEU A 187 1.89 22.41 -6.80
CA LEU A 187 2.43 21.24 -7.50
C LEU A 187 2.99 20.19 -6.53
N LEU A 188 3.69 20.62 -5.47
CA LEU A 188 4.13 19.72 -4.40
C LEU A 188 2.92 19.13 -3.64
N GLU A 189 1.95 19.96 -3.28
CA GLU A 189 0.71 19.52 -2.63
C GLU A 189 -0.07 18.54 -3.52
N HIS A 190 -0.24 18.86 -4.82
CA HIS A 190 -0.91 17.98 -5.76
C HIS A 190 -0.15 16.66 -5.90
N PHE A 191 1.17 16.70 -5.95
CA PHE A 191 1.98 15.49 -6.00
C PHE A 191 1.75 14.61 -4.77
N GLU A 192 1.80 15.18 -3.57
CA GLU A 192 1.60 14.40 -2.34
C GLU A 192 0.16 13.87 -2.17
N LEU A 193 -0.85 14.59 -2.64
CA LEU A 193 -2.24 14.19 -2.44
C LEU A 193 -2.82 13.33 -3.57
N TYR A 194 -2.32 13.51 -4.79
CA TYR A 194 -2.90 12.90 -5.99
C TYR A 194 -1.84 12.30 -6.91
N GLY A 195 -0.75 13.03 -7.17
CA GLY A 195 0.23 12.63 -8.17
C GLY A 195 1.02 11.38 -7.82
N LEU A 196 1.35 11.18 -6.54
CA LEU A 196 2.01 9.98 -6.05
C LEU A 196 1.07 8.76 -6.14
N PRO A 197 -0.19 8.79 -5.63
CA PRO A 197 -1.17 7.72 -5.83
C PRO A 197 -1.47 7.41 -7.30
N GLU A 198 -1.48 8.43 -8.16
CA GLU A 198 -1.71 8.29 -9.60
C GLU A 198 -0.48 7.77 -10.37
N GLY A 199 0.69 7.64 -9.71
CA GLY A 199 1.93 7.21 -10.35
C GLY A 199 2.50 8.23 -11.35
N ARG A 200 2.20 9.53 -11.16
CA ARG A 200 2.67 10.60 -12.04
C ARG A 200 4.19 10.73 -11.99
N LYS A 201 4.77 10.95 -13.16
CA LYS A 201 6.22 11.17 -13.33
C LYS A 201 6.63 12.49 -12.66
N SER A 202 7.50 12.43 -11.65
CA SER A 202 7.88 13.57 -10.80
C SER A 202 9.37 13.92 -10.76
N TYR A 203 10.25 13.07 -11.27
CA TYR A 203 11.69 13.35 -11.33
C TYR A 203 12.35 12.73 -12.59
N PRO A 204 13.44 13.31 -13.14
CA PRO A 204 14.15 12.74 -14.30
C PRO A 204 14.88 11.43 -13.96
N GLY A 205 14.47 10.31 -14.57
CA GLY A 205 15.05 8.97 -14.37
C GLY A 205 13.98 7.91 -14.06
N LYS A 206 14.34 6.60 -14.08
CA LYS A 206 13.46 5.52 -13.61
C LYS A 206 13.41 5.51 -12.07
N ASN A 207 12.88 6.55 -11.46
CA ASN A 207 12.55 6.58 -10.05
C ASN A 207 11.04 6.84 -9.94
N THR A 208 10.25 5.80 -10.20
CA THR A 208 9.00 5.66 -9.43
C THR A 208 9.43 5.68 -7.96
N TYR A 209 8.69 6.36 -7.10
CA TYR A 209 8.77 6.10 -5.67
C TYR A 209 8.39 4.62 -5.47
N GLN A 210 9.35 3.72 -5.64
CA GLN A 210 9.25 2.35 -5.13
C GLN A 210 9.51 2.52 -3.65
N ALA A 211 8.58 2.02 -2.82
CA ALA A 211 8.66 2.08 -1.38
C ALA A 211 10.11 1.86 -0.93
N GLN A 212 10.78 2.90 -0.42
CA GLN A 212 12.07 2.74 0.26
C GLN A 212 11.87 2.64 1.79
N ASN A 213 10.61 2.63 2.24
CA ASN A 213 10.19 2.83 3.62
C ASN A 213 9.34 1.67 4.18
N GLY A 214 9.33 0.51 3.53
CA GLY A 214 8.78 -0.70 4.16
C GLY A 214 9.64 -1.12 5.34
N GLU A 215 9.03 -1.60 6.42
CA GLU A 215 9.74 -2.34 7.46
C GLU A 215 9.47 -3.83 7.32
N LEU A 216 10.41 -4.66 7.78
CA LEU A 216 10.15 -6.07 7.97
C LEU A 216 9.08 -6.27 9.04
N VAL A 217 8.28 -7.32 8.89
CA VAL A 217 7.48 -7.82 10.01
C VAL A 217 8.38 -8.03 11.24
N SER A 218 7.98 -7.42 12.36
CA SER A 218 8.78 -7.40 13.59
C SER A 218 9.27 -8.79 13.99
N GLY A 219 10.58 -8.89 14.19
CA GLY A 219 11.25 -10.11 14.64
C GLY A 219 11.84 -10.96 13.51
N ILE A 220 11.48 -10.71 12.25
CA ILE A 220 12.06 -11.40 11.09
C ILE A 220 13.33 -10.67 10.63
N LEU A 221 14.37 -11.43 10.29
CA LEU A 221 15.60 -10.88 9.71
C LEU A 221 15.46 -10.79 8.18
N PRO A 222 16.12 -9.82 7.53
CA PRO A 222 16.15 -9.79 6.08
C PRO A 222 16.87 -11.03 5.54
N THR A 223 16.30 -11.62 4.49
CA THR A 223 16.83 -12.79 3.79
C THR A 223 16.95 -12.53 2.29
N PRO A 224 17.94 -11.71 1.86
CA PRO A 224 18.11 -11.34 0.44
C PRO A 224 18.34 -12.54 -0.49
N SER A 225 18.78 -13.67 0.06
CA SER A 225 18.96 -14.88 -0.70
C SER A 225 17.65 -15.49 -1.21
N ALA A 226 16.52 -15.04 -0.69
CA ALA A 226 15.18 -15.43 -1.11
C ALA A 226 14.49 -14.41 -2.03
N ASP A 227 15.18 -13.32 -2.39
CA ASP A 227 14.65 -12.32 -3.32
C ASP A 227 14.14 -12.98 -4.61
N LEU A 228 12.96 -12.56 -5.05
CA LEU A 228 12.34 -13.08 -6.25
C LEU A 228 13.09 -12.58 -7.48
N SER A 229 13.31 -13.47 -8.43
CA SER A 229 13.86 -13.16 -9.74
C SER A 229 12.80 -13.38 -10.81
N TYR A 230 12.79 -12.53 -11.83
CA TYR A 230 11.92 -12.72 -12.99
C TYR A 230 12.54 -13.71 -13.98
N PHE A 231 11.85 -14.81 -14.28
CA PHE A 231 12.34 -15.87 -15.18
C PHE A 231 11.77 -15.80 -16.60
N GLY A 232 11.00 -14.76 -16.91
CA GLY A 232 10.46 -14.53 -18.27
C GLY A 232 9.08 -15.13 -18.52
N GLY A 233 8.49 -15.77 -17.52
CA GLY A 233 7.13 -16.30 -17.57
C GLY A 233 6.05 -15.21 -17.57
N LYS A 234 4.80 -15.65 -17.66
CA LYS A 234 3.65 -14.76 -17.65
C LYS A 234 3.56 -14.03 -16.32
N THR A 235 3.02 -12.81 -16.34
CA THR A 235 2.59 -12.06 -15.16
C THR A 235 1.31 -11.29 -15.47
N ILE A 236 0.58 -10.84 -14.44
CA ILE A 236 -0.72 -10.16 -14.56
C ILE A 236 -0.71 -8.88 -13.69
N ALA A 237 -0.22 -7.77 -14.25
CA ALA A 237 -0.18 -6.48 -13.53
C ALA A 237 -1.59 -5.97 -13.20
N ASN A 238 -2.48 -5.97 -14.19
CA ASN A 238 -3.88 -5.56 -14.06
C ASN A 238 -4.74 -6.81 -13.92
N LEU A 239 -4.94 -7.25 -12.67
CA LEU A 239 -5.65 -8.49 -12.36
C LEU A 239 -7.15 -8.26 -12.35
N ASN A 240 -7.89 -9.04 -13.12
CA ASN A 240 -9.31 -9.23 -12.88
C ASN A 240 -9.48 -10.52 -12.06
N PHE A 241 -10.45 -10.55 -11.15
CA PHE A 241 -10.80 -11.82 -10.49
C PHE A 241 -12.30 -11.99 -10.29
N PHE A 242 -12.74 -13.24 -10.30
CA PHE A 242 -14.14 -13.62 -10.13
C PHE A 242 -14.25 -14.82 -9.18
N ASN A 243 -15.05 -14.69 -8.12
CA ASN A 243 -15.16 -15.73 -7.10
C ASN A 243 -16.21 -16.78 -7.47
N LEU A 244 -15.84 -18.05 -7.37
CA LEU A 244 -16.68 -19.21 -7.63
C LEU A 244 -16.83 -20.01 -6.33
N TYR A 245 -18.01 -19.96 -5.72
CA TYR A 245 -18.33 -20.68 -4.49
C TYR A 245 -18.89 -22.07 -4.82
N PHE A 246 -18.09 -23.12 -4.67
CA PHE A 246 -18.49 -24.48 -5.08
C PHE A 246 -19.32 -25.21 -4.02
N GLY A 247 -20.05 -26.26 -4.45
CA GLY A 247 -20.82 -27.14 -3.57
C GLY A 247 -22.30 -26.80 -3.45
N GLY A 248 -22.75 -25.73 -4.13
CA GLY A 248 -24.15 -25.29 -4.12
C GLY A 248 -24.52 -24.41 -2.93
N SER A 249 -25.71 -23.80 -3.03
CA SER A 249 -26.13 -22.73 -2.11
C SER A 249 -26.31 -23.14 -0.65
N GLN A 250 -26.55 -24.43 -0.38
CA GLN A 250 -26.67 -24.94 0.98
C GLN A 250 -25.33 -25.09 1.71
N SER A 251 -24.21 -25.07 0.98
CA SER A 251 -22.88 -25.24 1.53
C SER A 251 -22.27 -23.93 2.04
N TRP A 252 -22.93 -22.79 1.79
CA TRP A 252 -22.42 -21.46 2.10
C TRP A 252 -23.41 -20.64 2.92
N ASN A 253 -22.89 -19.96 3.94
CA ASN A 253 -23.65 -18.91 4.59
C ASN A 253 -23.59 -17.65 3.74
N THR A 254 -24.73 -16.99 3.52
CA THR A 254 -24.79 -15.73 2.76
C THR A 254 -23.91 -14.63 3.36
N SER A 255 -23.82 -14.56 4.69
CA SER A 255 -22.95 -13.59 5.37
C SER A 255 -21.47 -13.86 5.12
N ASP A 256 -21.05 -15.13 5.05
CA ASP A 256 -19.66 -15.48 4.79
C ASP A 256 -19.28 -15.08 3.37
N ILE A 257 -20.14 -15.35 2.37
CA ILE A 257 -19.95 -14.89 0.98
C ILE A 257 -19.81 -13.37 0.92
N GLN A 258 -20.72 -12.63 1.57
CA GLN A 258 -20.69 -11.16 1.55
C GLN A 258 -19.41 -10.60 2.17
N ASN A 259 -18.96 -11.18 3.29
CA ASN A 259 -17.73 -10.76 3.96
C ASN A 259 -16.49 -11.11 3.13
N ILE A 260 -16.46 -12.31 2.51
CA ILE A 260 -15.34 -12.75 1.68
C ILE A 260 -15.21 -11.84 0.45
N ASP A 261 -16.30 -11.66 -0.30
CA ASP A 261 -16.30 -10.84 -1.51
C ASP A 261 -15.90 -9.39 -1.22
N SER A 262 -16.45 -8.77 -0.17
CA SER A 262 -16.13 -7.38 0.17
C SER A 262 -14.69 -7.23 0.65
N SER A 263 -14.26 -8.05 1.60
CA SER A 263 -12.93 -7.92 2.22
C SER A 263 -11.81 -8.29 1.24
N LEU A 264 -12.01 -9.33 0.41
CA LEU A 264 -11.04 -9.70 -0.61
C LEU A 264 -10.95 -8.63 -1.71
N SER A 265 -12.09 -8.09 -2.16
CA SER A 265 -12.11 -6.97 -3.11
C SER A 265 -11.39 -5.74 -2.58
N GLU A 266 -11.63 -5.37 -1.32
CA GLU A 266 -10.94 -4.23 -0.71
C GLU A 266 -9.44 -4.51 -0.51
N ALA A 267 -9.06 -5.70 -0.04
CA ALA A 267 -7.65 -6.07 0.12
C ALA A 267 -6.89 -6.05 -1.22
N MET A 268 -7.45 -6.66 -2.27
CA MET A 268 -6.79 -6.72 -3.58
C MET A 268 -6.73 -5.37 -4.29
N SER A 269 -7.63 -4.42 -3.97
CA SER A 269 -7.65 -3.08 -4.57
C SER A 269 -6.97 -2.00 -3.73
N ASP A 270 -6.61 -2.29 -2.48
CA ASP A 270 -5.91 -1.35 -1.62
C ASP A 270 -4.54 -1.00 -2.21
N VAL A 271 -4.31 0.30 -2.41
CA VAL A 271 -3.08 0.79 -3.06
C VAL A 271 -1.83 0.54 -2.22
N ARG A 272 -1.94 0.41 -0.89
CA ARG A 272 -0.81 0.12 0.02
C ARG A 272 -0.41 -1.33 -0.09
N LEU A 273 -1.40 -2.20 -0.14
CA LEU A 273 -1.15 -3.63 -0.32
C LEU A 273 -0.57 -3.89 -1.72
N ASN A 274 -1.10 -3.23 -2.75
CA ASN A 274 -0.57 -3.31 -4.11
C ASN A 274 0.82 -2.67 -4.28
N SER A 275 1.27 -1.75 -3.41
CA SER A 275 2.60 -1.16 -3.54
C SER A 275 3.71 -2.19 -3.30
N ILE A 276 3.48 -3.18 -2.40
CA ILE A 276 4.39 -4.31 -2.21
C ILE A 276 4.51 -5.09 -3.52
N ILE A 277 3.39 -5.44 -4.13
CA ILE A 277 3.39 -6.21 -5.38
C ILE A 277 3.95 -5.43 -6.56
N SER A 278 3.78 -4.10 -6.57
CA SER A 278 4.21 -3.23 -7.69
C SER A 278 5.71 -3.31 -8.00
N GLN A 279 6.54 -3.72 -7.04
CA GLN A 279 7.97 -3.92 -7.29
C GLN A 279 8.26 -5.02 -8.33
N TYR A 280 7.36 -5.99 -8.46
CA TYR A 280 7.44 -7.09 -9.42
C TYR A 280 6.86 -6.70 -10.80
N PHE A 281 6.45 -5.45 -11.00
CA PHE A 281 5.89 -4.98 -12.26
C PHE A 281 6.55 -3.68 -12.73
N PRO A 282 7.87 -3.68 -12.99
CA PRO A 282 8.61 -2.46 -13.29
C PRO A 282 8.07 -1.77 -14.54
N GLY A 283 7.60 -0.53 -14.37
CA GLY A 283 7.05 0.30 -15.45
C GLY A 283 5.59 0.01 -15.82
N GLN A 284 4.88 -0.79 -15.01
CA GLN A 284 3.45 -1.03 -15.15
C GLN A 284 2.73 -0.58 -13.87
N SER A 285 1.49 -0.10 -14.00
CA SER A 285 0.59 0.08 -12.86
C SER A 285 0.04 -1.29 -12.46
N VAL A 286 -0.05 -1.55 -11.15
CA VAL A 286 -0.72 -2.74 -10.62
C VAL A 286 -2.11 -2.34 -10.17
N THR A 287 -3.12 -3.03 -10.69
CA THR A 287 -4.52 -2.83 -10.29
C THR A 287 -5.20 -4.17 -10.12
N SER A 288 -6.20 -4.24 -9.26
CA SER A 288 -7.06 -5.41 -9.14
C SER A 288 -8.52 -5.01 -9.26
N ASN A 289 -9.30 -5.76 -10.04
CA ASN A 289 -10.70 -5.49 -10.29
C ASN A 289 -11.55 -6.73 -9.99
N PHE A 290 -12.49 -6.59 -9.08
CA PHE A 290 -13.41 -7.65 -8.71
C PHE A 290 -14.60 -7.66 -9.69
N LEU A 291 -14.73 -8.75 -10.44
CA LEU A 291 -15.78 -8.92 -11.45
C LEU A 291 -17.10 -9.46 -10.88
N GLY A 292 -17.12 -9.77 -9.58
CA GLY A 292 -18.27 -10.35 -8.88
C GLY A 292 -18.06 -11.82 -8.54
N SER A 293 -19.13 -12.45 -8.08
CA SER A 293 -19.11 -13.83 -7.63
C SER A 293 -20.36 -14.60 -8.04
N ARG A 294 -20.28 -15.94 -7.99
CA ARG A 294 -21.46 -16.80 -8.08
C ARG A 294 -21.26 -18.11 -7.33
N ILE A 295 -22.37 -18.70 -6.90
CA ILE A 295 -22.40 -20.08 -6.42
C ILE A 295 -22.40 -21.03 -7.62
N VAL A 296 -21.55 -22.04 -7.57
CA VAL A 296 -21.50 -23.14 -8.53
C VAL A 296 -22.24 -24.32 -7.93
N GLU A 297 -23.37 -24.64 -8.54
CA GLU A 297 -24.22 -25.76 -8.14
C GLU A 297 -23.58 -27.11 -8.50
N GLY A 298 -23.84 -28.12 -7.67
CA GLY A 298 -23.34 -29.48 -7.86
C GLY A 298 -22.59 -30.01 -6.63
N SER A 299 -22.56 -31.34 -6.50
CA SER A 299 -21.84 -32.01 -5.43
C SER A 299 -20.35 -32.07 -5.71
N LEU A 300 -19.53 -31.80 -4.69
CA LEU A 300 -18.09 -32.02 -4.72
C LEU A 300 -17.73 -33.40 -4.15
N PRO A 301 -16.61 -34.00 -4.59
CA PRO A 301 -15.99 -35.08 -3.83
C PRO A 301 -15.53 -34.58 -2.45
N ASN A 302 -15.44 -35.49 -1.47
CA ASN A 302 -14.92 -35.15 -0.13
C ASN A 302 -13.48 -34.62 -0.19
N THR A 303 -12.69 -35.16 -1.13
CA THR A 303 -11.33 -34.69 -1.43
C THR A 303 -11.28 -34.21 -2.88
N VAL A 304 -10.98 -32.93 -3.06
CA VAL A 304 -10.76 -32.28 -4.34
C VAL A 304 -9.26 -32.26 -4.61
N ASN A 305 -8.86 -32.76 -5.78
CA ASN A 305 -7.48 -32.70 -6.25
C ASN A 305 -7.35 -31.86 -7.51
N LYS A 306 -6.11 -31.51 -7.86
CA LYS A 306 -5.76 -30.70 -9.03
C LYS A 306 -6.38 -31.23 -10.33
N ASN A 307 -6.23 -32.52 -10.60
CA ASN A 307 -6.77 -33.15 -11.82
C ASN A 307 -8.29 -32.99 -11.95
N TYR A 308 -9.02 -33.07 -10.82
CA TYR A 308 -10.48 -32.86 -10.81
C TYR A 308 -10.82 -31.42 -11.22
N ILE A 309 -10.14 -30.43 -10.65
CA ILE A 309 -10.38 -29.01 -10.93
C ILE A 309 -10.02 -28.66 -12.37
N GLU A 310 -8.84 -29.05 -12.85
CA GLU A 310 -8.41 -28.76 -14.22
C GLU A 310 -9.31 -29.43 -15.26
N SER A 311 -9.80 -30.65 -14.99
CA SER A 311 -10.77 -31.33 -15.85
C SER A 311 -12.11 -30.58 -15.89
N LEU A 312 -12.60 -30.16 -14.73
CA LEU A 312 -13.86 -29.41 -14.62
C LEU A 312 -13.77 -28.04 -15.32
N PHE A 313 -12.66 -27.33 -15.13
CA PHE A 313 -12.40 -26.05 -15.78
C PHE A 313 -12.23 -26.19 -17.28
N THR A 314 -11.60 -27.26 -17.75
CA THR A 314 -11.55 -27.61 -19.17
C THR A 314 -12.96 -27.75 -19.76
N ASP A 315 -13.85 -28.44 -19.04
CA ASP A 315 -15.23 -28.62 -19.49
C ASP A 315 -16.03 -27.31 -19.44
N TYR A 316 -15.87 -26.50 -18.39
CA TYR A 316 -16.46 -25.15 -18.33
C TYR A 316 -16.00 -24.27 -19.48
N ALA A 317 -14.71 -24.28 -19.79
CA ALA A 317 -14.13 -23.53 -20.90
C ALA A 317 -14.71 -23.98 -22.25
N LYS A 318 -14.79 -25.29 -22.52
CA LYS A 318 -15.38 -25.84 -23.74
C LYS A 318 -16.86 -25.47 -23.91
N ASN A 319 -17.60 -25.37 -22.81
CA ASN A 319 -19.00 -24.98 -22.79
C ASN A 319 -19.22 -23.45 -22.75
N GLY A 320 -18.15 -22.65 -22.88
CA GLY A 320 -18.25 -21.20 -22.97
C GLY A 320 -18.54 -20.49 -21.65
N ALA A 321 -18.31 -21.13 -20.50
CA ALA A 321 -18.57 -20.56 -19.18
C ALA A 321 -17.75 -19.30 -18.84
N PHE A 322 -16.66 -19.09 -19.59
CA PHE A 322 -15.74 -17.96 -19.46
C PHE A 322 -15.83 -16.99 -20.65
N ASN A 323 -16.84 -17.14 -21.52
CA ASN A 323 -17.08 -16.19 -22.61
C ASN A 323 -17.42 -14.81 -22.04
N GLY A 324 -16.78 -13.76 -22.57
CA GLY A 324 -16.99 -12.37 -22.13
C GLY A 324 -16.00 -11.89 -21.06
N TYR A 325 -15.13 -12.77 -20.56
CA TYR A 325 -14.03 -12.40 -19.67
C TYR A 325 -12.73 -12.18 -20.47
N ASP A 326 -11.88 -11.25 -20.00
CA ASP A 326 -10.51 -11.12 -20.51
C ASP A 326 -9.61 -12.20 -19.92
N LEU A 327 -9.54 -13.35 -20.59
CA LEU A 327 -8.80 -14.51 -20.11
C LEU A 327 -7.29 -14.27 -19.94
N ALA A 328 -6.71 -13.22 -20.55
CA ALA A 328 -5.30 -12.90 -20.40
C ALA A 328 -4.97 -12.25 -19.04
N SER A 329 -6.00 -11.79 -18.32
CA SER A 329 -5.88 -11.04 -17.06
C SER A 329 -6.87 -11.47 -15.97
N THR A 330 -7.83 -12.34 -16.26
CA THR A 330 -8.79 -12.85 -15.28
C THR A 330 -8.32 -14.15 -14.63
N VAL A 331 -8.26 -14.13 -13.29
CA VAL A 331 -8.12 -15.33 -12.45
C VAL A 331 -9.48 -15.69 -11.86
N PHE A 332 -9.93 -16.93 -12.05
CA PHE A 332 -11.15 -17.42 -11.41
C PHE A 332 -10.79 -18.03 -10.06
N ASP A 333 -11.21 -17.38 -8.98
CA ASP A 333 -10.92 -17.79 -7.61
C ASP A 333 -11.94 -18.84 -7.14
N ILE A 334 -11.48 -20.06 -6.89
CA ILE A 334 -12.29 -21.21 -6.53
C ILE A 334 -12.31 -21.34 -5.01
N LEU A 335 -13.48 -21.15 -4.43
CA LEU A 335 -13.69 -21.28 -2.99
C LEU A 335 -14.42 -22.59 -2.72
N LEU A 336 -13.75 -23.51 -2.03
CA LEU A 336 -14.31 -24.80 -1.62
C LEU A 336 -15.02 -24.68 -0.26
N PRO A 337 -16.19 -25.30 -0.08
CA PRO A 337 -17.00 -25.14 1.11
C PRO A 337 -16.43 -25.89 2.32
N LYS A 338 -17.10 -25.70 3.47
CA LYS A 338 -16.81 -26.44 4.70
C LYS A 338 -16.77 -27.95 4.43
N SER A 339 -15.82 -28.61 5.07
CA SER A 339 -15.59 -30.07 5.03
C SER A 339 -15.01 -30.64 3.72
N THR A 340 -14.79 -29.83 2.68
CA THR A 340 -14.00 -30.27 1.52
C THR A 340 -12.51 -30.25 1.84
N ILE A 341 -11.83 -31.36 1.60
CA ILE A 341 -10.37 -31.48 1.70
C ILE A 341 -9.77 -31.16 0.33
N LEU A 342 -8.76 -30.30 0.28
CA LEU A 342 -7.99 -30.01 -0.92
C LEU A 342 -6.65 -30.75 -0.87
N THR A 343 -6.16 -31.18 -2.03
CA THR A 343 -4.80 -31.70 -2.18
C THR A 343 -4.20 -31.28 -3.52
N ASP A 344 -2.91 -30.95 -3.50
CA ASP A 344 -2.07 -30.72 -4.67
C ASP A 344 -1.44 -32.03 -5.21
N GLY A 345 -1.64 -33.15 -4.50
CA GLY A 345 -1.02 -34.46 -4.76
C GLY A 345 0.13 -34.80 -3.81
N THR A 346 0.63 -33.83 -3.06
CA THR A 346 1.77 -33.94 -2.14
C THR A 346 1.34 -33.71 -0.69
N THR A 347 0.55 -32.66 -0.48
CA THR A 347 0.06 -32.17 0.80
C THR A 347 -1.46 -32.10 0.77
N GLN A 348 -2.10 -32.20 1.92
CA GLN A 348 -3.55 -32.01 2.06
C GLN A 348 -3.84 -30.77 2.90
N SER A 349 -5.05 -30.22 2.74
CA SER A 349 -5.49 -29.08 3.52
C SER A 349 -5.63 -29.38 5.01
N THR A 350 -5.79 -30.64 5.39
CA THR A 350 -5.72 -31.08 6.79
C THR A 350 -4.31 -31.05 7.37
N ASP A 351 -3.29 -30.96 6.50
CA ASP A 351 -1.87 -30.87 6.86
C ASP A 351 -1.31 -29.45 6.66
N GLY A 352 -2.18 -28.47 6.38
CA GLY A 352 -1.81 -27.04 6.28
C GLY A 352 -1.81 -26.46 4.86
N LEU A 353 -2.22 -27.20 3.82
CA LEU A 353 -2.42 -26.63 2.49
C LEU A 353 -3.64 -25.69 2.47
N GLY A 354 -3.40 -24.38 2.34
CA GLY A 354 -4.47 -23.38 2.21
C GLY A 354 -5.13 -23.38 0.83
N GLY A 355 -4.28 -23.43 -0.21
CA GLY A 355 -4.67 -23.32 -1.60
C GLY A 355 -3.53 -23.63 -2.56
N TYR A 356 -3.77 -23.39 -3.84
CA TYR A 356 -2.76 -23.25 -4.89
C TYR A 356 -3.39 -22.49 -6.07
N HIS A 357 -2.59 -22.10 -7.04
CA HIS A 357 -3.06 -21.52 -8.30
C HIS A 357 -2.50 -22.27 -9.51
N GLY A 358 -2.94 -21.87 -10.71
CA GLY A 358 -2.41 -22.44 -11.95
C GLY A 358 -3.22 -22.04 -13.18
N SER A 359 -2.94 -22.75 -14.27
CA SER A 359 -3.51 -22.46 -15.57
C SER A 359 -3.97 -23.71 -16.31
N VAL A 360 -5.05 -23.56 -17.08
CA VAL A 360 -5.64 -24.60 -17.94
C VAL A 360 -5.64 -24.11 -19.38
N HIS A 361 -4.99 -24.87 -20.27
CA HIS A 361 -4.98 -24.58 -21.70
C HIS A 361 -6.04 -25.38 -22.45
N PHE A 362 -6.76 -24.72 -23.35
CA PHE A 362 -7.80 -25.34 -24.15
C PHE A 362 -7.91 -24.68 -25.52
N GLN A 363 -8.46 -25.42 -26.49
CA GLN A 363 -8.79 -24.87 -27.78
C GLN A 363 -10.18 -24.24 -27.74
N GLY A 364 -10.26 -22.94 -28.03
CA GLY A 364 -11.52 -22.22 -28.17
C GLY A 364 -12.35 -22.70 -29.35
N GLN A 365 -13.64 -22.33 -29.38
CA GLN A 365 -14.54 -22.67 -30.48
C GLN A 365 -14.07 -22.10 -31.85
N ASP A 366 -13.27 -21.05 -31.82
CA ASP A 366 -12.61 -20.43 -32.98
C ASP A 366 -11.31 -21.15 -33.41
N GLY A 367 -10.94 -22.25 -32.75
CA GLY A 367 -9.73 -23.02 -33.01
C GLY A 367 -8.44 -22.45 -32.40
N THR A 368 -8.51 -21.29 -31.72
CA THR A 368 -7.34 -20.66 -31.08
C THR A 368 -7.04 -21.31 -29.74
N GLN A 369 -5.75 -21.41 -29.37
CA GLN A 369 -5.38 -21.82 -28.01
C GLN A 369 -5.66 -20.68 -27.04
N LYS A 370 -6.33 -21.00 -25.94
CA LYS A 370 -6.67 -20.07 -24.86
C LYS A 370 -6.23 -20.67 -23.53
N THR A 371 -5.95 -19.80 -22.57
CA THR A 371 -5.58 -20.18 -21.22
C THR A 371 -6.60 -19.58 -20.26
N VAL A 372 -7.05 -20.35 -19.27
CA VAL A 372 -7.81 -19.85 -18.12
C VAL A 372 -6.93 -19.99 -16.90
N TYR A 373 -6.82 -18.92 -16.12
CA TYR A 373 -6.09 -18.90 -14.87
C TYR A 373 -7.05 -19.10 -13.71
N TYR A 374 -6.63 -19.83 -12.68
CA TYR A 374 -7.42 -20.07 -11.48
C TYR A 374 -6.55 -19.99 -10.24
N ALA A 375 -7.18 -19.59 -9.14
CA ALA A 375 -6.71 -19.82 -7.78
C ALA A 375 -7.72 -20.76 -7.11
N ILE A 376 -7.30 -21.56 -6.14
CA ILE A 376 -8.21 -22.40 -5.37
C ILE A 376 -7.83 -22.42 -3.89
N GLY A 377 -8.83 -22.25 -3.02
CA GLY A 377 -8.67 -22.32 -1.58
C GLY A 377 -9.79 -23.10 -0.89
N VAL A 378 -9.48 -23.65 0.28
CA VAL A 378 -10.50 -24.28 1.15
C VAL A 378 -11.14 -23.30 2.12
N TYR A 379 -12.31 -23.64 2.63
CA TYR A 379 -12.87 -22.98 3.80
C TYR A 379 -12.00 -23.25 5.04
N SER A 380 -11.01 -22.38 5.26
CA SER A 380 -10.03 -22.47 6.34
C SER A 380 -10.68 -22.34 7.72
N GLN A 381 -10.69 -23.41 8.50
CA GLN A 381 -11.35 -23.43 9.82
C GLN A 381 -10.78 -24.49 10.78
N THR A 382 -10.98 -24.25 12.06
CA THR A 382 -10.78 -25.23 13.14
C THR A 382 -12.15 -25.73 13.61
N TYR A 383 -12.28 -27.04 13.83
CA TYR A 383 -13.51 -27.64 14.34
C TYR A 383 -13.21 -28.78 15.31
N SER A 384 -14.11 -29.01 16.27
CA SER A 384 -13.98 -30.09 17.24
C SER A 384 -14.94 -31.24 16.93
N TYR A 385 -14.42 -32.46 16.92
CA TYR A 385 -15.21 -33.68 16.81
C TYR A 385 -14.78 -34.68 17.88
N LEU A 386 -15.73 -35.12 18.72
CA LEU A 386 -15.50 -36.01 19.85
C LEU A 386 -14.36 -35.55 20.79
N GLY A 387 -14.23 -34.24 21.01
CA GLY A 387 -13.19 -33.65 21.87
C GLY A 387 -11.80 -33.54 21.23
N VAL A 388 -11.64 -33.97 19.98
CA VAL A 388 -10.42 -33.78 19.20
C VAL A 388 -10.59 -32.56 18.29
N THR A 389 -9.58 -31.69 18.24
CA THR A 389 -9.56 -30.51 17.38
C THR A 389 -8.92 -30.86 16.05
N TYR A 390 -9.59 -30.53 14.97
CA TYR A 390 -9.16 -30.72 13.59
C TYR A 390 -9.08 -29.37 12.90
N SER A 391 -8.18 -29.27 11.92
CA SER A 391 -8.01 -28.09 11.08
C SER A 391 -8.16 -28.47 9.62
N ASN A 392 -8.67 -27.54 8.83
CA ASN A 392 -8.67 -27.58 7.38
C ASN A 392 -8.16 -26.24 6.87
N GLY A 393 -7.21 -26.25 5.93
CA GLY A 393 -6.55 -25.05 5.43
C GLY A 393 -5.64 -24.40 6.47
N ILE A 394 -5.59 -23.06 6.44
CA ILE A 394 -4.79 -22.23 7.34
C ILE A 394 -5.74 -21.41 8.22
N PRO A 395 -6.25 -21.94 9.35
CA PRO A 395 -7.18 -21.24 10.23
C PRO A 395 -6.46 -20.19 11.10
N ALA A 396 -6.00 -19.10 10.47
CA ALA A 396 -5.24 -18.05 11.12
C ALA A 396 -6.10 -17.09 11.97
N PHE A 397 -7.42 -17.05 11.73
CA PHE A 397 -8.35 -16.14 12.41
C PHE A 397 -9.49 -16.90 13.10
N ASN A 398 -10.03 -16.29 14.17
CA ASN A 398 -11.16 -16.85 14.92
C ASN A 398 -12.43 -16.95 14.07
N GLU A 399 -12.71 -15.94 13.25
CA GLU A 399 -13.77 -16.00 12.26
C GLU A 399 -13.25 -16.70 10.98
N PRO A 400 -13.76 -17.88 10.62
CA PRO A 400 -13.18 -18.66 9.52
C PRO A 400 -13.16 -17.96 8.16
N TRP A 401 -14.17 -17.14 7.86
CA TRP A 401 -14.23 -16.39 6.61
C TRP A 401 -13.02 -15.45 6.43
N LYS A 402 -12.44 -14.94 7.53
CA LYS A 402 -11.23 -14.11 7.48
C LYS A 402 -10.02 -14.91 7.01
N SER A 403 -9.91 -16.16 7.47
CA SER A 403 -8.86 -17.09 7.02
C SER A 403 -9.01 -17.42 5.54
N VAL A 404 -10.25 -17.55 5.05
CA VAL A 404 -10.53 -17.73 3.61
C VAL A 404 -10.06 -16.52 2.81
N VAL A 405 -10.39 -15.30 3.25
CA VAL A 405 -9.94 -14.07 2.58
C VAL A 405 -8.41 -13.96 2.55
N ALA A 406 -7.73 -14.21 3.66
CA ALA A 406 -6.27 -14.13 3.69
C ALA A 406 -5.59 -15.18 2.80
N THR A 407 -6.17 -16.39 2.72
CA THR A 407 -5.70 -17.45 1.80
C THR A 407 -5.95 -17.04 0.35
N ALA A 408 -7.15 -16.59 -0.01
CA ALA A 408 -7.45 -16.14 -1.37
C ALA A 408 -6.60 -14.92 -1.80
N TYR A 409 -6.33 -13.99 -0.87
CA TYR A 409 -5.43 -12.87 -1.10
C TYR A 409 -4.00 -13.34 -1.41
N HIS A 410 -3.50 -14.36 -0.70
CA HIS A 410 -2.22 -15.00 -1.01
C HIS A 410 -2.23 -15.59 -2.42
N GLU A 411 -3.17 -16.49 -2.72
CA GLU A 411 -3.21 -17.22 -3.99
C GLU A 411 -3.38 -16.29 -5.20
N LEU A 412 -4.19 -15.23 -5.07
CA LEU A 412 -4.36 -14.25 -6.15
C LEU A 412 -3.10 -13.41 -6.40
N ASN A 413 -2.32 -13.14 -5.36
CA ASN A 413 -1.05 -12.42 -5.50
C ASN A 413 0.09 -13.30 -6.01
N GLU A 414 0.07 -14.60 -5.73
CA GLU A 414 0.98 -15.54 -6.38
C GLU A 414 0.60 -15.77 -7.84
N ALA A 415 -0.68 -16.04 -8.11
CA ALA A 415 -1.19 -16.19 -9.47
C ALA A 415 -0.93 -14.98 -10.36
N ARG A 416 -0.89 -13.75 -9.82
CA ARG A 416 -0.58 -12.59 -10.65
C ARG A 416 0.92 -12.44 -10.92
N THR A 417 1.78 -12.87 -10.00
CA THR A 417 3.24 -12.81 -10.17
C THR A 417 3.81 -14.00 -10.94
N ASP A 418 3.13 -15.15 -10.92
CA ASP A 418 3.55 -16.37 -11.61
C ASP A 418 2.37 -17.33 -11.95
N PRO A 419 1.40 -16.92 -12.79
CA PRO A 419 0.18 -17.69 -13.06
C PRO A 419 0.39 -19.08 -13.70
N ASP A 420 1.58 -19.35 -14.24
CA ASP A 420 1.91 -20.56 -14.99
C ASP A 420 2.90 -21.45 -14.20
N VAL A 421 3.00 -21.30 -12.87
CA VAL A 421 3.87 -22.12 -12.00
C VAL A 421 3.67 -23.63 -12.22
N GLU A 422 2.42 -24.05 -12.43
CA GLU A 422 2.07 -25.44 -12.70
C GLU A 422 2.57 -25.94 -14.06
N ASP A 423 2.70 -25.06 -15.06
CA ASP A 423 3.37 -25.43 -16.30
C ASP A 423 4.84 -25.68 -16.11
N ALA A 424 5.51 -24.94 -15.22
CA ALA A 424 6.90 -25.23 -14.88
C ALA A 424 7.01 -26.65 -14.33
N ILE A 425 6.15 -27.03 -13.38
CA ILE A 425 6.10 -28.37 -12.78
C ILE A 425 5.82 -29.45 -13.83
N ARG A 426 4.76 -29.26 -14.64
CA ARG A 426 4.39 -30.20 -15.74
C ARG A 426 5.52 -30.40 -16.74
N ASN A 427 6.38 -29.41 -16.94
CA ASN A 427 7.47 -29.43 -17.90
C ASN A 427 8.85 -29.69 -17.27
N ASN A 428 8.91 -30.52 -16.22
CA ASN A 428 10.14 -30.90 -15.50
C ASN A 428 10.83 -29.71 -14.81
N ASN A 429 10.06 -28.92 -14.07
CA ASN A 429 10.51 -27.72 -13.35
C ASN A 429 11.22 -26.72 -14.29
N ASN A 430 10.66 -26.52 -15.48
CA ASN A 430 11.24 -25.61 -16.46
C ASN A 430 10.95 -24.16 -16.09
N THR A 431 11.98 -23.46 -15.61
CA THR A 431 11.87 -22.10 -15.07
C THR A 431 11.39 -21.07 -16.08
N LYS A 432 11.42 -21.34 -17.40
CA LYS A 432 10.92 -20.39 -18.41
C LYS A 432 9.42 -20.04 -18.27
N PHE A 433 8.67 -20.91 -17.60
CA PHE A 433 7.24 -20.69 -17.34
C PHE A 433 7.02 -19.82 -16.10
N LEU A 434 8.02 -19.74 -15.21
CA LEU A 434 7.94 -18.98 -13.97
C LEU A 434 7.99 -17.48 -14.27
N GLY A 435 7.07 -16.74 -13.68
CA GLY A 435 7.08 -15.29 -13.59
C GLY A 435 8.13 -14.83 -12.57
N TRP A 436 7.68 -14.33 -11.42
CA TRP A 436 8.55 -13.97 -10.30
C TRP A 436 8.61 -15.07 -9.26
N TYR A 437 9.80 -15.60 -9.04
CA TYR A 437 10.00 -16.76 -8.20
C TYR A 437 11.36 -16.69 -7.49
N SER A 438 11.49 -17.30 -6.31
CA SER A 438 12.76 -17.35 -5.58
C SER A 438 13.66 -18.44 -6.16
N ILE A 439 14.95 -18.14 -6.34
CA ILE A 439 15.94 -19.17 -6.71
C ILE A 439 16.09 -20.26 -5.64
N GLN A 440 15.65 -20.01 -4.41
CA GLN A 440 15.63 -21.00 -3.32
C GLN A 440 14.37 -21.88 -3.32
N GLY A 441 13.41 -21.61 -4.18
CA GLY A 441 12.07 -22.16 -4.07
C GLY A 441 11.15 -21.19 -3.32
N GLY A 442 9.98 -20.93 -3.90
CA GLY A 442 8.92 -20.13 -3.28
C GLY A 442 8.47 -18.94 -4.11
N GLU A 443 7.16 -18.69 -4.08
CA GLU A 443 6.48 -17.54 -4.65
C GLU A 443 6.43 -16.37 -3.64
N VAL A 444 5.76 -15.28 -4.01
CA VAL A 444 5.70 -14.05 -3.21
C VAL A 444 4.98 -14.22 -1.87
N GLY A 445 4.07 -15.20 -1.74
CA GLY A 445 3.34 -15.53 -0.53
C GLY A 445 3.97 -16.67 0.27
N ASP A 446 4.66 -17.61 -0.36
CA ASP A 446 5.30 -18.76 0.31
C ASP A 446 6.29 -18.34 1.40
N TYR A 447 7.24 -17.47 1.04
CA TYR A 447 8.40 -17.20 1.89
C TYR A 447 8.04 -16.62 3.27
N PRO A 448 7.12 -15.65 3.38
CA PRO A 448 6.60 -15.21 4.67
C PRO A 448 6.09 -16.32 5.59
N ILE A 449 5.43 -17.34 5.06
CA ILE A 449 4.95 -18.47 5.86
C ILE A 449 6.13 -19.28 6.40
N THR A 450 7.17 -19.48 5.58
CA THR A 450 8.35 -20.28 5.98
C THR A 450 9.21 -19.61 7.05
N GLU A 451 9.27 -18.27 7.06
CA GLU A 451 10.08 -17.50 8.01
C GLU A 451 9.33 -17.10 9.28
N ALA A 452 8.01 -17.18 9.26
CA ALA A 452 7.19 -16.75 10.38
C ALA A 452 7.46 -17.59 11.63
N TYR A 453 7.78 -16.91 12.74
CA TYR A 453 7.79 -17.54 14.07
C TYR A 453 6.40 -18.01 14.52
N SER A 454 5.34 -17.40 13.97
CA SER A 454 3.94 -17.76 14.22
C SER A 454 3.07 -17.33 13.04
N TYR A 455 2.04 -18.09 12.69
CA TYR A 455 1.07 -17.65 11.68
C TYR A 455 0.53 -16.24 11.97
N ASN A 456 0.36 -15.85 13.24
CA ASN A 456 -0.13 -14.52 13.61
C ASN A 456 0.82 -13.36 13.26
N SER A 457 2.10 -13.62 12.99
CA SER A 457 3.02 -12.56 12.56
C SER A 457 2.85 -12.21 11.09
N VAL A 458 2.37 -13.16 10.28
CA VAL A 458 2.24 -13.02 8.82
C VAL A 458 0.80 -13.06 8.32
N PHE A 459 -0.14 -13.60 9.09
CA PHE A 459 -1.58 -13.48 8.89
C PHE A 459 -2.15 -12.49 9.90
N ARG A 460 -2.69 -11.37 9.42
CA ARG A 460 -3.18 -10.29 10.29
C ARG A 460 -4.23 -9.43 9.60
N GLU A 461 -4.96 -8.71 10.43
CA GLU A 461 -5.89 -7.68 9.97
C GLU A 461 -5.14 -6.35 9.77
N VAL A 462 -5.26 -5.79 8.58
CA VAL A 462 -4.59 -4.54 8.18
C VAL A 462 -5.62 -3.49 7.84
N ARG A 463 -5.45 -2.29 8.38
CA ARG A 463 -6.39 -1.18 8.18
C ARG A 463 -6.30 -0.63 6.77
N LEU A 464 -7.36 -0.69 5.98
CA LEU A 464 -7.37 -0.15 4.61
C LEU A 464 -7.08 1.35 4.59
N ILE A 465 -6.38 1.82 3.54
CA ILE A 465 -6.04 3.24 3.42
C ILE A 465 -7.26 4.12 3.18
N ASN A 466 -8.29 3.58 2.53
CA ASN A 466 -9.56 4.28 2.28
C ASN A 466 -10.39 4.51 3.56
N GLY A 467 -9.96 3.96 4.71
CA GLY A 467 -10.63 4.10 5.99
C GLY A 467 -11.84 3.18 6.21
N HIS A 468 -12.14 2.24 5.32
CA HIS A 468 -13.31 1.35 5.41
C HIS A 468 -13.21 0.28 6.50
N GLY A 469 -12.08 0.18 7.20
CA GLY A 469 -11.89 -0.75 8.30
C GLY A 469 -10.61 -1.55 8.15
N THR A 470 -10.63 -2.79 8.62
CA THR A 470 -9.53 -3.74 8.48
C THR A 470 -9.91 -4.88 7.55
N VAL A 471 -8.93 -5.39 6.82
CA VAL A 471 -9.05 -6.60 6.02
C VAL A 471 -8.04 -7.64 6.48
N PRO A 472 -8.43 -8.92 6.56
CA PRO A 472 -7.51 -10.01 6.84
C PRO A 472 -6.66 -10.29 5.61
N ILE A 473 -5.35 -10.31 5.78
CA ILE A 473 -4.40 -10.63 4.71
C ILE A 473 -3.32 -11.58 5.23
N GLN A 474 -2.61 -12.18 4.30
CA GLN A 474 -1.25 -12.60 4.53
C GLN A 474 -0.30 -11.51 4.03
N VAL A 475 0.73 -11.18 4.81
CA VAL A 475 1.83 -10.33 4.34
C VAL A 475 2.60 -11.03 3.22
N LEU A 476 3.17 -10.24 2.34
CA LEU A 476 3.85 -10.70 1.13
C LEU A 476 5.34 -10.37 1.22
N TYR A 477 6.16 -11.14 0.50
CA TYR A 477 7.58 -10.89 0.39
C TYR A 477 7.85 -9.63 -0.42
N SER A 478 8.90 -8.90 -0.05
CA SER A 478 9.37 -7.71 -0.73
C SER A 478 10.89 -7.77 -0.92
N ASN A 479 11.33 -7.71 -2.17
CA ASN A 479 12.74 -7.57 -2.54
C ASN A 479 13.33 -6.22 -2.11
N VAL A 480 12.51 -5.19 -1.85
CA VAL A 480 13.00 -3.90 -1.34
C VAL A 480 13.64 -4.06 0.05
N ILE A 481 12.96 -4.80 0.92
CA ILE A 481 13.33 -4.97 2.33
C ILE A 481 13.87 -6.37 2.63
N HIS A 482 13.97 -7.20 1.58
CA HIS A 482 14.48 -8.56 1.59
C HIS A 482 13.73 -9.49 2.55
N GLY A 483 12.40 -9.46 2.57
CA GLY A 483 11.63 -10.24 3.53
C GLY A 483 10.13 -9.94 3.52
N PRO A 484 9.38 -10.47 4.51
CA PRO A 484 7.97 -10.17 4.69
C PRO A 484 7.80 -8.70 5.08
N GLU A 485 7.25 -7.89 4.17
CA GLU A 485 7.07 -6.46 4.42
C GLU A 485 5.84 -6.22 5.27
N ASP A 486 5.95 -5.32 6.23
CA ASP A 486 4.85 -4.85 7.06
C ASP A 486 4.06 -3.77 6.29
N PRO A 487 2.91 -4.09 5.67
CA PRO A 487 2.11 -3.10 4.97
C PRO A 487 1.61 -1.93 5.81
N THR A 488 1.64 -1.99 7.14
CA THR A 488 1.20 -0.87 8.00
C THR A 488 2.26 0.23 8.10
N THR A 489 3.52 -0.12 7.84
CA THR A 489 4.66 0.81 7.84
C THR A 489 4.85 1.50 6.50
N ILE A 490 4.21 0.96 5.46
CA ILE A 490 4.23 1.55 4.13
C ILE A 490 3.48 2.86 4.16
N LEU A 491 4.25 3.93 4.09
CA LEU A 491 3.72 5.25 3.79
C LEU A 491 3.35 5.26 2.31
N LEU A 492 2.05 5.23 2.06
CA LEU A 492 1.54 5.53 0.74
C LEU A 492 1.83 6.98 0.44
N SER A 493 2.80 7.16 -0.44
CA SER A 493 3.04 8.41 -1.12
C SER A 493 1.81 8.76 -1.95
#